data_AF-A0A1B7VJF4-F1
#
_entry.id   AF-A0A1B7VJF4-F1
#
_cell.length_a   1.000
_cell.length_b   1.000
_cell.length_c   1.000
_cell.angle_alpha   90.00
_cell.angle_beta   90.00
_cell.angle_gamma   90.00
#
_symmetry.space_group_name_H-M   'P 1'
#
loop_
_entity.id
_entity.type
_entity.pdbx_description
1 polymer ?
#
loop_
_entity_poly.entity_id
_entity_poly.type
_entity_poly.pdbx_seq_one_letter_code
_entity_poly.pdbx_strand_id
1 'polypeptide(L)'
;MYKLEIKLDGKFVNNFSIGSIYDLVFIDLEFWPDYVNGKATQRIYGYTLTRILKTSKQQYIKVKFLEFKTEEEELIKEIIKDIDKLKDKTFIGFNIIGSDLITLRRRLKALSIYSPYNKLNIFDFRKNANFKGYKGLNGLFEYLEIKVNKKIDGRYFHENVKKVFLQKNGWIDILLTMFEYCLEDAAGYFKIVSNWHKKDSRITKDMITNELLGYSVPEEKLSLGSIQLEEEIKIELEEILTVEDTQSAQTQLITTLTVADLETLIVKIVQKVIQQELKKLK
;
A
#
# COMPACT_ATOMS: atom_id res chain seq x y z
N MET A 1 -1.69 -11.69 9.10
CA MET A 1 -1.19 -10.61 8.20
C MET A 1 -0.10 -9.81 8.90
N TYR A 2 1.02 -9.59 8.22
CA TYR A 2 2.12 -8.75 8.71
C TYR A 2 1.88 -7.29 8.39
N LYS A 3 2.12 -6.41 9.37
CA LYS A 3 1.83 -4.98 9.26
C LYS A 3 2.94 -4.16 9.90
N LEU A 4 3.35 -3.11 9.20
CA LEU A 4 4.28 -2.10 9.69
C LEU A 4 3.73 -0.72 9.35
N GLU A 5 3.63 0.15 10.36
CA GLU A 5 3.32 1.57 10.19
C GLU A 5 4.39 2.39 10.89
N ILE A 6 5.05 3.26 10.13
CA ILE A 6 6.16 4.09 10.63
C ILE A 6 5.85 5.55 10.33
N LYS A 7 6.19 6.41 11.30
CA LYS A 7 6.26 7.86 11.12
C LYS A 7 7.71 8.30 11.29
N LEU A 8 8.25 9.01 10.31
CA LEU A 8 9.62 9.51 10.35
C LEU A 8 9.63 11.04 10.24
N ASP A 9 10.43 11.69 11.07
CA ASP A 9 10.66 13.12 10.95
C ASP A 9 11.43 13.40 9.66
N GLY A 10 11.06 14.49 8.99
CA GLY A 10 11.69 14.91 7.76
C GLY A 10 11.28 16.32 7.38
N LYS A 11 12.18 17.02 6.69
CA LYS A 11 11.87 18.30 6.05
C LYS A 11 11.82 18.10 4.55
N PHE A 12 10.74 18.57 3.94
CA PHE A 12 10.53 18.46 2.50
C PHE A 12 10.31 19.84 1.90
N VAL A 13 10.97 20.08 0.77
CA VAL A 13 10.66 21.20 -0.10
C VAL A 13 9.81 20.66 -1.24
N ASN A 14 8.65 21.27 -1.46
CA ASN A 14 7.79 20.87 -2.55
C ASN A 14 8.33 21.37 -3.90
N ASN A 15 9.24 20.58 -4.46
CA ASN A 15 9.76 20.77 -5.81
C ASN A 15 9.14 19.80 -6.82
N PHE A 16 8.11 19.07 -6.42
CA PHE A 16 7.51 18.01 -7.22
C PHE A 16 6.23 18.46 -7.91
N SER A 17 5.35 19.15 -7.19
CA SER A 17 4.02 19.56 -7.68
C SER A 17 3.79 21.05 -7.48
N ILE A 18 2.99 21.66 -8.34
CA ILE A 18 2.46 23.01 -8.10
C ILE A 18 1.42 23.03 -6.96
N GLY A 19 0.80 21.87 -6.67
CA GLY A 19 -0.17 21.69 -5.58
C GLY A 19 0.50 21.44 -4.23
N SER A 20 -0.25 20.99 -3.22
CA SER A 20 0.33 20.67 -1.91
C SER A 20 1.06 19.33 -1.92
N ILE A 21 2.27 19.27 -1.35
CA ILE A 21 2.98 17.99 -1.12
C ILE A 21 2.21 17.05 -0.17
N TYR A 22 1.33 17.60 0.68
CA TYR A 22 0.47 16.85 1.59
C TYR A 22 -0.76 16.24 0.91
N ASP A 23 -0.97 16.54 -0.37
CA ASP A 23 -2.02 15.95 -1.20
C ASP A 23 -1.53 14.75 -1.99
N LEU A 24 -0.26 14.39 -1.85
CA LEU A 24 0.39 13.33 -2.60
C LEU A 24 0.44 12.04 -1.80
N VAL A 25 0.02 10.94 -2.42
CA VAL A 25 0.04 9.59 -1.84
C VAL A 25 0.70 8.66 -2.83
N PHE A 26 1.81 8.04 -2.45
CA PHE A 26 2.39 6.94 -3.22
C PHE A 26 1.77 5.63 -2.77
N ILE A 27 1.32 4.83 -3.73
CA ILE A 27 0.82 3.49 -3.49
C ILE A 27 1.49 2.53 -4.46
N ASP A 28 1.91 1.38 -3.94
CA ASP A 28 2.59 0.33 -4.70
C ASP A 28 2.07 -1.01 -4.21
N LEU A 29 1.58 -1.83 -5.14
CA LEU A 29 1.02 -3.16 -4.84
C LEU A 29 2.04 -4.23 -5.21
N GLU A 30 2.30 -5.12 -4.25
CA GLU A 30 3.15 -6.28 -4.46
C GLU A 30 2.32 -7.46 -4.91
N PHE A 31 2.81 -8.19 -5.92
CA PHE A 31 2.06 -9.25 -6.55
C PHE A 31 2.68 -10.62 -6.39
N TRP A 32 1.82 -11.64 -6.45
CA TRP A 32 2.28 -13.01 -6.64
C TRP A 32 1.44 -13.73 -7.70
N PRO A 33 2.05 -14.67 -8.46
CA PRO A 33 1.33 -15.50 -9.41
C PRO A 33 0.60 -16.63 -8.68
N ASP A 34 -0.65 -16.86 -9.06
CA ASP A 34 -1.50 -17.95 -8.58
C ASP A 34 -2.22 -18.62 -9.75
N TYR A 35 -2.80 -19.79 -9.50
CA TYR A 35 -3.62 -20.50 -10.47
C TYR A 35 -5.00 -20.76 -9.87
N VAL A 36 -6.04 -20.27 -10.54
CA VAL A 36 -7.44 -20.50 -10.14
C VAL A 36 -8.12 -21.22 -11.31
N ASN A 37 -8.62 -22.43 -11.06
CA ASN A 37 -9.24 -23.30 -12.07
C ASN A 37 -8.37 -23.47 -13.33
N GLY A 38 -7.06 -23.69 -13.14
CA GLY A 38 -6.09 -23.89 -14.23
C GLY A 38 -5.70 -22.62 -14.99
N LYS A 39 -6.28 -21.45 -14.66
CA LYS A 39 -5.92 -20.16 -15.27
C LYS A 39 -4.96 -19.39 -14.38
N ALA A 40 -3.87 -18.90 -14.99
CA ALA A 40 -2.94 -18.01 -14.32
C ALA A 40 -3.65 -16.70 -13.93
N THR A 41 -3.51 -16.31 -12.67
CA THR A 41 -4.00 -15.04 -12.14
C THR A 41 -2.90 -14.37 -11.32
N GLN A 42 -2.87 -13.05 -11.36
CA GLN A 42 -2.04 -12.25 -10.48
C GLN A 42 -2.88 -11.87 -9.26
N ARG A 43 -2.32 -12.04 -8.06
CA ARG A 43 -2.95 -11.72 -6.77
C ARG A 43 -2.10 -10.71 -6.00
N ILE A 44 -2.68 -10.01 -5.04
CA ILE A 44 -2.04 -8.88 -4.34
C ILE A 44 -1.49 -9.32 -2.99
N TYR A 45 -0.18 -9.55 -2.91
CA TYR A 45 0.52 -10.08 -1.73
C TYR A 45 0.60 -9.04 -0.62
N GLY A 46 0.64 -7.78 -1.02
CA GLY A 46 0.66 -6.67 -0.10
C GLY A 46 0.63 -5.35 -0.80
N TYR A 47 0.81 -4.31 0.00
CA TYR A 47 0.93 -2.97 -0.51
C TYR A 47 1.76 -2.10 0.41
N THR A 48 2.32 -1.07 -0.20
CA THR A 48 2.99 0.03 0.47
C THR A 48 2.20 1.31 0.19
N LEU A 49 1.94 2.08 1.24
CA LEU A 49 1.33 3.40 1.15
C LEU A 49 2.24 4.41 1.84
N THR A 50 2.65 5.43 1.09
CA THR A 50 3.63 6.40 1.53
C THR A 50 3.12 7.83 1.30
N ARG A 51 3.19 8.70 2.31
CA ARG A 51 2.78 10.10 2.20
C ARG A 51 3.43 11.01 3.24
N ILE A 52 3.22 12.32 3.12
CA ILE A 52 3.58 13.27 4.17
C ILE A 52 2.31 13.71 4.90
N LEU A 53 2.32 13.63 6.23
CA LEU A 53 1.19 14.01 7.08
C LEU A 53 1.14 15.54 7.25
N LYS A 54 0.00 16.17 6.94
CA LYS A 54 -0.17 17.63 7.06
C LYS A 54 -0.01 18.13 8.50
N THR A 55 -0.51 17.38 9.48
CA THR A 55 -0.54 17.77 10.90
C THR A 55 0.82 17.67 11.55
N SER A 56 1.48 16.51 11.47
CA SER A 56 2.79 16.29 12.10
C SER A 56 3.98 16.63 11.21
N LYS A 57 3.76 16.85 9.90
CA LYS A 57 4.81 17.02 8.87
C LYS A 57 5.75 15.83 8.72
N GLN A 58 5.40 14.69 9.30
CA GLN A 58 6.17 13.45 9.22
C GLN A 58 5.89 12.69 7.93
N GLN A 59 6.89 11.95 7.48
CA GLN A 59 6.74 10.87 6.51
C GLN A 59 5.95 9.76 7.16
N TYR A 60 4.95 9.26 6.47
CA TYR A 60 4.17 8.10 6.87
C TYR A 60 4.39 7.01 5.85
N ILE A 61 4.79 5.83 6.33
CA ILE A 61 4.95 4.62 5.53
C ILE A 61 4.11 3.54 6.19
N LYS A 62 3.23 2.93 5.41
CA LYS A 62 2.46 1.75 5.79
C LYS A 62 2.82 0.63 4.83
N VAL A 63 3.27 -0.50 5.35
CA VAL A 63 3.50 -1.74 4.58
C VAL A 63 2.64 -2.84 5.19
N LYS A 64 1.95 -3.59 4.34
CA LYS A 64 1.15 -4.74 4.78
C LYS A 64 1.33 -5.91 3.84
N PHE A 65 1.60 -7.09 4.39
CA PHE A 65 1.72 -8.34 3.66
C PHE A 65 0.77 -9.41 4.18
N LEU A 66 0.35 -10.29 3.27
CA LEU A 66 -0.32 -11.52 3.62
C LEU A 66 0.64 -12.46 4.37
N GLU A 67 0.14 -13.02 5.45
CA GLU A 67 0.77 -14.15 6.13
C GLU A 67 0.23 -15.47 5.57
N PHE A 68 -1.05 -15.49 5.24
CA PHE A 68 -1.72 -16.62 4.63
C PHE A 68 -2.44 -16.22 3.34
N LYS A 69 -2.50 -17.16 2.38
CA LYS A 69 -3.19 -16.97 1.09
C LYS A 69 -4.68 -16.61 1.25
N THR A 70 -5.32 -17.09 2.32
CA THR A 70 -6.73 -16.88 2.63
C THR A 70 -7.06 -15.44 3.05
N GLU A 71 -6.05 -14.65 3.42
CA GLU A 71 -6.24 -13.27 3.92
C GLU A 71 -6.37 -12.23 2.79
N GLU A 72 -6.28 -12.62 1.51
CA GLU A 72 -6.29 -11.65 0.39
C GLU A 72 -7.55 -10.77 0.37
N GLU A 73 -8.71 -11.33 0.68
CA GLU A 73 -9.96 -10.55 0.70
C GLU A 73 -9.92 -9.44 1.75
N GLU A 74 -9.40 -9.74 2.94
CA GLU A 74 -9.24 -8.77 4.02
C GLU A 74 -8.24 -7.68 3.63
N LEU A 75 -7.12 -8.07 3.01
CA LEU A 75 -6.13 -7.12 2.51
C LEU A 75 -6.72 -6.17 1.46
N ILE A 76 -7.50 -6.68 0.51
CA ILE A 76 -8.13 -5.86 -0.52
C ILE A 76 -9.15 -4.91 0.09
N LYS A 77 -9.98 -5.38 1.04
CA LYS A 77 -10.90 -4.51 1.78
C LYS A 77 -10.16 -3.39 2.52
N GLU A 78 -8.98 -3.68 3.08
CA GLU A 78 -8.15 -2.65 3.72
C GLU A 78 -7.56 -1.65 2.72
N ILE A 79 -7.06 -2.11 1.57
CA ILE A 79 -6.56 -1.23 0.50
C ILE A 79 -7.67 -0.26 0.07
N ILE A 80 -8.90 -0.75 -0.14
CA ILE A 80 -10.04 0.10 -0.50
C ILE A 80 -10.36 1.10 0.62
N LYS A 81 -10.39 0.66 1.87
CA LYS A 81 -10.62 1.54 3.02
C LYS A 81 -9.57 2.67 3.11
N ASP A 82 -8.31 2.36 2.83
CA ASP A 82 -7.24 3.36 2.82
C ASP A 82 -7.37 4.32 1.63
N ILE A 83 -7.71 3.81 0.44
CA ILE A 83 -7.97 4.63 -0.74
C ILE A 83 -9.15 5.57 -0.49
N ASP A 84 -10.25 5.08 0.07
CA ASP A 84 -11.47 5.85 0.32
C ASP A 84 -11.23 6.99 1.32
N LYS A 85 -10.43 6.74 2.36
CA LYS A 85 -9.99 7.78 3.32
C LYS A 85 -9.12 8.86 2.67
N LEU A 86 -8.54 8.57 1.51
CA LEU A 86 -7.60 9.41 0.79
C LEU A 86 -8.14 9.80 -0.60
N LYS A 87 -9.45 9.65 -0.86
CA LYS A 87 -10.05 9.82 -2.19
C LYS A 87 -9.84 11.20 -2.83
N ASP A 88 -9.70 12.24 -2.00
CA ASP A 88 -9.47 13.62 -2.47
C ASP A 88 -7.98 13.92 -2.74
N LYS A 89 -7.11 12.92 -2.60
CA LYS A 89 -5.65 13.02 -2.81
C LYS A 89 -5.26 12.60 -4.22
N THR A 90 -4.06 12.97 -4.62
CA THR A 90 -3.44 12.47 -5.85
C THR A 90 -2.60 11.25 -5.53
N PHE A 91 -3.01 10.10 -6.05
CA PHE A 91 -2.25 8.87 -5.99
C PHE A 91 -1.17 8.87 -7.07
N ILE A 92 0.02 8.45 -6.69
CA ILE A 92 1.22 8.46 -7.51
C ILE A 92 1.81 7.05 -7.52
N GLY A 93 2.27 6.60 -8.67
CA GLY A 93 3.02 5.37 -8.78
C GLY A 93 3.68 5.21 -10.15
N PHE A 94 4.49 4.17 -10.29
CA PHE A 94 5.13 3.85 -11.57
C PHE A 94 4.29 2.81 -12.31
N ASN A 95 3.75 3.17 -13.48
CA ASN A 95 2.83 2.31 -14.23
C ASN A 95 1.58 1.91 -13.41
N ILE A 96 1.19 2.72 -12.43
CA ILE A 96 0.11 2.46 -11.47
C ILE A 96 -1.22 2.17 -12.18
N ILE A 97 -1.49 2.84 -13.31
CA ILE A 97 -2.72 2.61 -14.08
C ILE A 97 -2.67 1.24 -14.75
N GLY A 98 -1.53 0.91 -15.37
CA GLY A 98 -1.34 -0.30 -16.16
C GLY A 98 -1.05 -1.56 -15.35
N SER A 99 -0.72 -1.42 -14.06
CA SER A 99 -0.28 -2.50 -13.18
C SER A 99 -1.22 -2.62 -11.98
N ASP A 100 -1.11 -1.68 -11.05
CA ASP A 100 -1.75 -1.70 -9.74
C ASP A 100 -3.26 -1.61 -9.83
N LEU A 101 -3.77 -0.57 -10.49
CA LEU A 101 -5.21 -0.33 -10.61
C LEU A 101 -5.91 -1.42 -11.42
N ILE A 102 -5.29 -1.88 -12.52
CA ILE A 102 -5.84 -3.00 -13.31
C ILE A 102 -5.90 -4.27 -12.47
N THR A 103 -4.86 -4.58 -11.70
CA THR A 103 -4.83 -5.78 -10.87
C THR A 103 -5.85 -5.68 -9.74
N LEU A 104 -5.90 -4.54 -9.04
CA LEU A 104 -6.88 -4.28 -7.99
C LEU A 104 -8.33 -4.40 -8.50
N ARG A 105 -8.67 -3.77 -9.63
CA ARG A 105 -9.99 -3.92 -10.29
C ARG A 105 -10.35 -5.38 -10.55
N ARG A 106 -9.40 -6.16 -11.10
CA ARG A 106 -9.60 -7.60 -11.38
C ARG A 106 -9.85 -8.38 -10.10
N ARG A 107 -9.13 -8.06 -9.01
CA ARG A 107 -9.32 -8.74 -7.73
C ARG A 107 -10.64 -8.37 -7.06
N LEU A 108 -11.04 -7.09 -7.08
CA LEU A 108 -12.34 -6.63 -6.61
C LEU A 108 -13.47 -7.41 -7.29
N LYS A 109 -13.41 -7.55 -8.62
CA LYS A 109 -14.37 -8.35 -9.38
C LYS A 109 -14.34 -9.83 -9.02
N ALA A 110 -13.15 -10.42 -8.90
CA ALA A 110 -13.02 -11.84 -8.57
C ALA A 110 -13.52 -12.19 -7.17
N LEU A 111 -13.49 -11.24 -6.24
CA LEU A 111 -13.92 -11.41 -4.85
C LEU A 111 -15.31 -10.82 -4.58
N SER A 112 -16.02 -10.33 -5.62
CA SER A 112 -17.32 -9.66 -5.48
C SER A 112 -17.30 -8.51 -4.46
N ILE A 113 -16.16 -7.81 -4.33
CA ILE A 113 -16.04 -6.64 -3.48
C ILE A 113 -16.48 -5.42 -4.29
N TYR A 114 -17.55 -4.79 -3.84
CA TYR A 114 -18.05 -3.57 -4.44
C TYR A 114 -17.34 -2.35 -3.85
N SER A 115 -16.78 -1.53 -4.73
CA SER A 115 -16.28 -0.20 -4.40
C SER A 115 -17.09 0.77 -5.26
N PRO A 116 -17.98 1.59 -4.66
CA PRO A 116 -18.76 2.57 -5.41
C PRO A 116 -17.80 3.49 -6.16
N TYR A 117 -18.21 3.98 -7.33
CA TYR A 117 -17.43 4.70 -8.34
C TYR A 117 -16.48 5.79 -7.79
N ASN A 118 -15.37 5.38 -7.19
CA ASN A 118 -14.35 6.27 -6.70
C ASN A 118 -13.41 6.55 -7.87
N LYS A 119 -13.61 7.74 -8.41
CA LYS A 119 -12.69 8.39 -9.32
C LYS A 119 -11.46 8.80 -8.54
N LEU A 120 -10.31 8.21 -8.88
CA LEU A 120 -9.03 8.51 -8.26
C LEU A 120 -8.27 9.50 -9.13
N ASN A 121 -7.69 10.51 -8.51
CA ASN A 121 -6.74 11.40 -9.17
C ASN A 121 -5.38 10.69 -9.20
N ILE A 122 -4.89 10.36 -10.40
CA ILE A 122 -3.69 9.55 -10.61
C ILE A 122 -2.64 10.34 -11.37
N PHE A 123 -1.41 10.36 -10.85
CA PHE A 123 -0.22 10.70 -11.59
C PHE A 123 0.64 9.45 -11.82
N ASP A 124 0.76 9.03 -13.08
CA ASP A 124 1.57 7.87 -13.46
C ASP A 124 2.93 8.31 -13.99
N PHE A 125 4.00 7.92 -13.30
CA PHE A 125 5.38 8.26 -13.71
C PHE A 125 5.71 7.77 -15.12
N ARG A 126 5.18 6.60 -15.53
CA ARG A 126 5.51 6.02 -16.83
C ARG A 126 5.01 6.89 -17.99
N LYS A 127 3.91 7.62 -17.80
CA LYS A 127 3.34 8.49 -18.83
C LYS A 127 4.01 9.87 -18.88
N ASN A 128 4.58 10.31 -17.77
CA ASN A 128 4.94 11.72 -17.56
C ASN A 128 6.43 11.98 -17.37
N ALA A 129 7.27 10.96 -17.14
CA ALA A 129 8.71 11.15 -17.05
C ALA A 129 9.33 11.28 -18.46
N ASN A 130 10.29 12.20 -18.62
CA ASN A 130 11.11 12.30 -19.85
C ASN A 130 12.20 11.21 -19.93
N PHE A 131 11.92 10.03 -19.38
CA PHE A 131 12.82 8.89 -19.37
C PHE A 131 12.51 7.95 -20.55
N LYS A 132 13.54 7.64 -21.36
CA LYS A 132 13.41 6.73 -22.52
C LYS A 132 13.77 5.31 -22.12
N GLY A 133 12.88 4.36 -22.42
CA GLY A 133 13.08 2.92 -22.17
C GLY A 133 12.29 2.39 -20.98
N TYR A 134 11.99 1.10 -20.96
CA TYR A 134 11.29 0.46 -19.84
C TYR A 134 12.30 -0.18 -18.89
N LYS A 135 12.46 0.40 -17.69
CA LYS A 135 13.34 -0.11 -16.63
C LYS A 135 12.66 -0.19 -15.25
N GLY A 136 11.33 -0.09 -15.22
CA GLY A 136 10.57 -0.09 -13.97
C GLY A 136 10.91 1.09 -13.05
N LEU A 137 10.51 0.99 -11.78
CA LEU A 137 10.76 1.99 -10.74
C LEU A 137 12.26 2.19 -10.46
N ASN A 138 13.06 1.11 -10.50
CA ASN A 138 14.52 1.22 -10.35
C ASN A 138 15.16 2.08 -11.46
N GLY A 139 14.66 1.98 -12.69
CA GLY A 139 15.09 2.86 -13.78
C GLY A 139 14.74 4.33 -13.55
N LEU A 140 13.58 4.60 -12.95
CA LEU A 140 13.22 5.96 -12.53
C LEU A 140 14.17 6.45 -11.42
N PHE A 141 14.56 5.60 -10.48
CA PHE A 141 15.55 5.94 -9.47
C PHE A 141 16.90 6.30 -10.10
N GLU A 142 17.42 5.47 -11.02
CA GLU A 142 18.65 5.75 -11.75
C GLU A 142 18.57 7.11 -12.48
N TYR A 143 17.48 7.35 -13.21
CA TYR A 143 17.26 8.59 -13.96
C TYR A 143 17.28 9.84 -13.06
N LEU A 144 16.73 9.73 -11.85
CA LEU A 144 16.68 10.81 -10.85
C LEU A 144 17.91 10.84 -9.93
N GLU A 145 18.96 10.08 -10.25
CA GLU A 145 20.22 9.99 -9.49
C GLU A 145 19.97 9.55 -8.03
N ILE A 146 18.98 8.68 -7.84
CA ILE A 146 18.63 8.06 -6.56
C ILE A 146 19.39 6.75 -6.45
N LYS A 147 20.25 6.63 -5.43
CA LYS A 147 20.97 5.38 -5.15
C LYS A 147 19.98 4.25 -4.82
N VAL A 148 20.03 3.18 -5.61
CA VAL A 148 19.30 1.92 -5.39
C VAL A 148 20.22 0.96 -4.64
N ASN A 149 19.82 0.51 -3.44
CA ASN A 149 20.58 -0.47 -2.65
C ASN A 149 19.90 -1.85 -2.61
N LYS A 150 18.79 -2.00 -3.34
CA LYS A 150 17.93 -3.18 -3.30
C LYS A 150 18.73 -4.45 -3.60
N LYS A 151 18.57 -5.43 -2.72
CA LYS A 151 19.15 -6.78 -2.87
C LYS A 151 18.31 -7.70 -3.75
N ILE A 152 17.03 -7.37 -3.93
CA ILE A 152 16.05 -8.17 -4.67
C ILE A 152 15.27 -7.32 -5.68
N ASP A 153 14.54 -7.98 -6.57
CA ASP A 153 13.54 -7.37 -7.45
C ASP A 153 12.16 -8.04 -7.29
N GLY A 154 11.15 -7.56 -8.01
CA GLY A 154 9.78 -8.07 -7.92
C GLY A 154 9.63 -9.58 -8.21
N ARG A 155 10.56 -10.21 -8.94
CA ARG A 155 10.53 -11.67 -9.17
C ARG A 155 10.74 -12.46 -7.88
N TYR A 156 11.41 -11.87 -6.90
CA TYR A 156 11.62 -12.50 -5.60
C TYR A 156 10.29 -12.81 -4.89
N PHE A 157 9.28 -11.95 -5.05
CA PHE A 157 7.91 -12.20 -4.56
C PHE A 157 7.32 -13.42 -5.25
N HIS A 158 7.45 -13.49 -6.58
CA HIS A 158 6.93 -14.61 -7.37
C HIS A 158 7.51 -15.96 -6.93
N GLU A 159 8.80 -15.99 -6.60
CA GLU A 159 9.53 -17.21 -6.25
C GLU A 159 9.32 -17.65 -4.79
N ASN A 160 9.04 -16.72 -3.88
CA ASN A 160 9.14 -16.98 -2.44
C ASN A 160 7.85 -16.80 -1.64
N VAL A 161 6.81 -16.14 -2.16
CA VAL A 161 5.54 -15.94 -1.41
C VAL A 161 4.91 -17.27 -0.95
N LYS A 162 5.01 -18.34 -1.75
CA LYS A 162 4.53 -19.67 -1.33
C LYS A 162 5.28 -20.24 -0.11
N LYS A 163 6.56 -19.91 0.06
CA LYS A 163 7.34 -20.36 1.23
C LYS A 163 6.88 -19.62 2.49
N VAL A 164 6.50 -18.35 2.35
CA VAL A 164 5.88 -17.57 3.44
C VAL A 164 4.55 -18.19 3.86
N PHE A 165 3.63 -18.40 2.91
CA PHE A 165 2.31 -18.96 3.20
C PHE A 165 2.35 -20.36 3.84
N LEU A 166 3.34 -21.17 3.46
CA LEU A 166 3.52 -22.53 3.99
C LEU A 166 4.46 -22.59 5.20
N GLN A 167 4.94 -21.43 5.68
CA GLN A 167 5.90 -21.30 6.79
C GLN A 167 7.09 -22.27 6.67
N LYS A 168 7.62 -22.44 5.45
CA LYS A 168 8.77 -23.31 5.18
C LYS A 168 10.05 -22.72 5.75
N ASN A 169 11.06 -23.56 6.01
CA ASN A 169 12.37 -23.09 6.52
C ASN A 169 12.87 -21.82 5.80
N GLY A 170 13.26 -20.82 6.57
CA GLY A 170 13.71 -19.51 6.08
C GLY A 170 12.59 -18.53 5.71
N TRP A 171 11.31 -18.83 5.98
CA TRP A 171 10.20 -17.96 5.62
C TRP A 171 10.27 -16.57 6.28
N ILE A 172 10.80 -16.47 7.50
CA ILE A 172 10.98 -15.19 8.22
C ILE A 172 11.98 -14.31 7.47
N ASP A 173 13.13 -14.85 7.09
CA ASP A 173 14.17 -14.09 6.38
C ASP A 173 13.68 -13.62 5.00
N ILE A 174 12.91 -14.48 4.31
CA ILE A 174 12.23 -14.13 3.06
C ILE A 174 11.29 -12.95 3.27
N LEU A 175 10.44 -13.02 4.29
CA LEU A 175 9.48 -11.97 4.61
C LEU A 175 10.19 -10.66 4.97
N LEU A 176 11.24 -10.71 5.79
CA LEU A 176 12.05 -9.55 6.15
C LEU A 176 12.72 -8.92 4.91
N THR A 177 13.23 -9.75 4.00
CA THR A 177 13.82 -9.28 2.73
C THR A 177 12.78 -8.58 1.85
N MET A 178 11.55 -9.10 1.79
CA MET A 178 10.43 -8.44 1.10
C MET A 178 10.05 -7.11 1.76
N PHE A 179 10.08 -7.03 3.10
CA PHE A 179 9.86 -5.78 3.82
C PHE A 179 10.94 -4.75 3.54
N GLU A 180 12.21 -5.15 3.58
CA GLU A 180 13.35 -4.28 3.23
C GLU A 180 13.18 -3.69 1.83
N TYR A 181 12.79 -4.52 0.86
CA TYR A 181 12.53 -4.07 -0.52
C TYR A 181 11.46 -2.98 -0.60
N CYS A 182 10.30 -3.17 0.05
CA CYS A 182 9.23 -2.18 0.02
C CYS A 182 9.58 -0.90 0.81
N LEU A 183 10.34 -1.02 1.89
CA LEU A 183 10.83 0.14 2.64
C LEU A 183 11.84 0.96 1.81
N GLU A 184 12.68 0.30 1.01
CA GLU A 184 13.56 0.98 0.05
C GLU A 184 12.75 1.72 -1.03
N ASP A 185 11.67 1.13 -1.53
CA ASP A 185 10.77 1.83 -2.47
C ASP A 185 10.06 3.04 -1.85
N ALA A 186 9.55 2.87 -0.62
CA ALA A 186 8.96 3.97 0.13
C ALA A 186 9.97 5.11 0.36
N ALA A 187 11.21 4.79 0.73
CA ALA A 187 12.28 5.77 0.88
C ALA A 187 12.65 6.42 -0.47
N GLY A 188 12.66 5.63 -1.55
CA GLY A 188 12.88 6.09 -2.92
C GLY A 188 11.83 7.12 -3.35
N TYR A 189 10.56 6.93 -3.03
CA TYR A 189 9.49 7.89 -3.32
C TYR A 189 9.78 9.29 -2.75
N PHE A 190 10.21 9.39 -1.49
CA PHE A 190 10.55 10.68 -0.90
C PHE A 190 11.72 11.37 -1.61
N LYS A 191 12.67 10.58 -2.13
CA LYS A 191 13.76 11.10 -2.96
C LYS A 191 13.30 11.49 -4.35
N ILE A 192 12.34 10.79 -4.96
CA ILE A 192 11.69 11.20 -6.22
C ILE A 192 11.10 12.60 -6.05
N VAL A 193 10.29 12.81 -5.01
CA VAL A 193 9.66 14.10 -4.72
C VAL A 193 10.70 15.22 -4.58
N SER A 194 11.86 14.91 -3.98
CA SER A 194 12.95 15.87 -3.81
C SER A 194 13.73 16.15 -5.10
N ASN A 195 13.98 15.14 -5.93
CA ASN A 195 14.87 15.21 -7.09
C ASN A 195 14.17 15.46 -8.43
N TRP A 196 12.85 15.29 -8.53
CA TRP A 196 12.08 15.37 -9.78
C TRP A 196 12.41 16.60 -10.64
N HIS A 197 12.38 17.79 -10.04
CA HIS A 197 12.67 19.07 -10.70
C HIS A 197 14.04 19.17 -11.40
N LYS A 198 14.99 18.28 -11.07
CA LYS A 198 16.31 18.26 -11.71
C LYS A 198 16.26 17.76 -13.15
N LYS A 199 15.23 16.96 -13.49
CA LYS A 199 15.11 16.28 -14.78
C LYS A 199 13.78 16.54 -15.48
N ASP A 200 12.72 16.78 -14.71
CA ASP A 200 11.36 17.01 -15.21
C ASP A 200 10.74 18.29 -14.61
N SER A 201 9.77 18.88 -15.31
CA SER A 201 9.00 20.00 -14.79
C SER A 201 8.10 19.59 -13.62
N ARG A 202 7.77 20.55 -12.75
CA ARG A 202 6.79 20.31 -11.68
C ARG A 202 5.46 19.82 -12.25
N ILE A 203 4.83 18.90 -11.53
CA ILE A 203 3.55 18.31 -11.91
C ILE A 203 2.45 19.37 -11.82
N THR A 204 1.71 19.49 -12.91
CA THR A 204 0.55 20.35 -13.07
C THR A 204 -0.74 19.52 -13.05
N LYS A 205 -1.91 20.18 -12.95
CA LYS A 205 -3.21 19.49 -12.87
C LYS A 205 -3.56 18.71 -14.14
N ASP A 206 -3.12 19.17 -15.30
CA ASP A 206 -3.34 18.52 -16.61
C ASP A 206 -2.59 17.20 -16.76
N MET A 207 -1.52 16.98 -15.99
CA MET A 207 -0.79 15.71 -15.95
C MET A 207 -1.48 14.65 -15.06
N ILE A 208 -2.50 15.05 -14.31
CA ILE A 208 -3.27 14.17 -13.40
C ILE A 208 -4.48 13.64 -14.16
N THR A 209 -4.55 12.31 -14.24
CA THR A 209 -5.68 11.59 -14.84
C THR A 209 -6.71 11.21 -13.79
N ASN A 210 -7.97 11.08 -14.20
CA ASN A 210 -9.04 10.67 -13.31
C ASN A 210 -9.49 9.25 -13.67
N GLU A 211 -9.18 8.29 -12.79
CA GLU A 211 -9.28 6.86 -13.06
C GLU A 211 -10.36 6.21 -12.20
N LEU A 212 -11.22 5.38 -12.81
CA LEU A 212 -12.27 4.67 -12.07
C LEU A 212 -11.69 3.48 -11.32
N LEU A 213 -11.89 3.36 -10.00
CA LEU A 213 -11.43 2.19 -9.25
C LEU A 213 -12.38 0.98 -9.36
N GLY A 214 -13.69 1.24 -9.42
CA GLY A 214 -14.73 0.22 -9.42
C GLY A 214 -15.01 -0.43 -10.78
N TYR A 215 -15.92 -1.40 -10.77
CA TYR A 215 -16.54 -1.99 -11.96
C TYR A 215 -18.07 -1.89 -11.82
N SER A 216 -18.77 -1.74 -12.94
CA SER A 216 -20.24 -1.78 -12.95
C SER A 216 -20.73 -3.23 -12.85
N VAL A 217 -21.74 -3.46 -12.01
CA VAL A 217 -22.62 -4.62 -12.14
C VAL A 217 -23.64 -4.24 -13.22
N PRO A 218 -23.92 -5.10 -14.22
CA PRO A 218 -25.10 -4.91 -15.05
C PRO A 218 -26.31 -4.82 -14.11
N GLU A 219 -27.17 -3.82 -14.28
CA GLU A 219 -28.41 -3.69 -13.51
C GLU A 219 -29.26 -4.96 -13.72
N GLU A 220 -29.12 -5.94 -12.83
CA GLU A 220 -30.18 -6.92 -12.63
C GLU A 220 -31.34 -6.15 -12.02
N LYS A 221 -32.47 -6.13 -12.74
CA LYS A 221 -33.73 -5.52 -12.31
C LYS A 221 -34.00 -5.88 -10.85
N LEU A 222 -33.76 -4.93 -9.95
CA LEU A 222 -34.14 -5.00 -8.55
C LEU A 222 -35.65 -5.17 -8.50
N SER A 223 -36.13 -6.39 -8.19
CA SER A 223 -37.52 -6.61 -7.84
C SER A 223 -37.81 -5.89 -6.53
N LEU A 224 -38.93 -5.19 -6.46
CA LEU A 224 -39.43 -4.33 -5.37
C LEU A 224 -39.47 -4.92 -3.94
N GLY A 225 -38.97 -6.13 -3.70
CA GLY A 225 -38.95 -6.77 -2.37
C GLY A 225 -37.76 -6.42 -1.47
N SER A 226 -36.71 -5.76 -1.98
CA SER A 226 -35.46 -5.53 -1.23
C SER A 226 -35.40 -4.21 -0.43
N ILE A 227 -36.40 -3.34 -0.56
CA ILE A 227 -36.42 -2.03 0.11
C ILE A 227 -36.70 -2.18 1.63
N GLN A 228 -37.42 -3.23 2.05
CA GLN A 228 -37.71 -3.46 3.47
C GLN A 228 -36.49 -3.95 4.28
N LEU A 229 -35.53 -4.63 3.65
CA LEU A 229 -34.35 -5.16 4.35
C LEU A 229 -33.30 -4.07 4.64
N GLU A 230 -33.21 -3.04 3.79
CA GLU A 230 -32.28 -1.92 3.99
C GLU A 230 -32.74 -0.98 5.12
N GLU A 231 -34.05 -0.85 5.36
CA GLU A 231 -34.57 -0.07 6.49
C GLU A 231 -34.37 -0.80 7.82
N GLU A 232 -34.51 -2.13 7.88
CA GLU A 232 -34.26 -2.92 9.10
C GLU A 232 -32.77 -2.92 9.50
N ILE A 233 -31.84 -3.03 8.54
CA ILE A 233 -30.38 -3.00 8.82
C ILE A 233 -29.92 -1.62 9.31
N LYS A 234 -30.59 -0.55 8.87
CA LYS A 234 -30.24 0.82 9.27
C LYS A 234 -30.66 1.12 10.72
N ILE A 235 -31.75 0.52 11.18
CA ILE A 235 -32.24 0.65 12.55
C ILE A 235 -31.31 -0.10 13.53
N GLU A 236 -30.81 -1.28 13.17
CA GLU A 236 -29.88 -2.05 14.02
C GLU A 236 -28.48 -1.41 14.17
N LEU A 237 -28.00 -0.67 13.16
CA LEU A 237 -26.68 -0.03 13.19
C LEU A 237 -26.63 1.25 14.04
N GLU A 238 -27.76 1.93 14.24
CA GLU A 238 -27.83 3.13 15.10
C GLU A 238 -27.86 2.79 16.60
N GLU A 239 -28.34 1.61 16.98
CA GLU A 239 -28.35 1.16 18.39
C GLU A 239 -27.00 0.66 18.91
N ILE A 240 -26.06 0.29 18.03
CA ILE A 240 -24.75 -0.27 18.43
C ILE A 240 -23.69 0.82 18.71
N LEU A 241 -23.94 2.08 18.33
CA LEU A 241 -22.94 3.16 18.36
C LEU A 241 -22.83 3.98 19.65
N THR A 242 -23.40 3.54 20.77
CA THR A 242 -23.24 4.22 22.08
C THR A 242 -22.58 3.34 23.13
N VAL A 243 -21.25 3.18 23.09
CA VAL A 243 -20.41 2.98 24.30
C VAL A 243 -19.02 3.58 24.06
N GLU A 244 -18.66 4.55 24.90
CA GLU A 244 -17.39 5.28 24.93
C GLU A 244 -16.21 4.49 25.52
N ASP A 245 -15.03 5.01 25.18
CA ASP A 245 -13.79 5.10 25.97
C ASP A 245 -12.85 3.89 26.17
N THR A 246 -11.65 4.02 25.58
CA THR A 246 -10.38 4.03 26.33
C THR A 246 -9.21 4.40 25.41
N GLN A 247 -8.97 5.70 25.23
CA GLN A 247 -7.92 6.23 24.35
C GLN A 247 -6.75 6.89 25.11
N SER A 248 -6.51 6.56 26.39
CA SER A 248 -5.58 7.31 27.25
C SER A 248 -4.30 6.60 27.74
N ALA A 249 -3.92 5.44 27.19
CA ALA A 249 -2.78 4.67 27.76
C ALA A 249 -1.58 4.41 26.82
N GLN A 250 -1.56 4.91 25.57
CA GLN A 250 -0.46 4.61 24.63
C GLN A 250 0.44 5.79 24.23
N THR A 251 0.24 6.98 24.80
CA THR A 251 0.97 8.21 24.39
C THR A 251 2.23 8.51 25.21
N GLN A 252 2.81 7.53 25.91
CA GLN A 252 4.11 7.73 26.57
C GLN A 252 5.03 6.55 26.33
N LEU A 253 5.67 6.54 25.16
CA LEU A 253 7.11 6.32 25.03
C LEU A 253 7.52 6.59 23.58
N ILE A 254 8.78 7.00 23.38
CA ILE A 254 9.47 7.10 22.08
C ILE A 254 9.36 8.47 21.39
N THR A 255 9.90 9.50 22.04
CA THR A 255 10.63 10.56 21.32
C THR A 255 12.10 10.12 21.19
N THR A 256 12.68 10.39 20.02
CA THR A 256 14.06 10.10 19.58
C THR A 256 14.45 8.62 19.44
N LEU A 257 14.20 8.05 18.25
CA LEU A 257 14.90 6.86 17.77
C LEU A 257 15.70 7.20 16.51
N THR A 258 16.99 6.94 16.57
CA THR A 258 17.96 6.94 15.47
C THR A 258 17.86 5.64 14.64
N VAL A 259 18.64 5.51 13.57
CA VAL A 259 18.72 4.26 12.78
C VAL A 259 19.15 3.07 13.66
N ALA A 260 20.07 3.28 14.60
CA ALA A 260 20.50 2.24 15.56
C ALA A 260 19.36 1.81 16.50
N ASP A 261 18.44 2.71 16.79
CA ASP A 261 17.28 2.42 17.61
C ASP A 261 16.21 1.63 16.85
N LEU A 262 16.07 1.86 15.52
CA LEU A 262 15.26 1.03 14.64
C LEU A 262 15.84 -0.38 14.51
N GLU A 263 17.15 -0.52 14.36
CA GLU A 263 17.83 -1.82 14.35
C GLU A 263 17.63 -2.57 15.68
N THR A 264 17.75 -1.87 16.81
CA THR A 264 17.53 -2.45 18.15
C THR A 264 16.06 -2.87 18.34
N LEU A 265 15.12 -2.09 17.82
CA LEU A 265 13.69 -2.41 17.88
C LEU A 265 13.36 -3.62 17.01
N ILE A 266 13.93 -3.72 15.81
CA ILE A 266 13.81 -4.89 14.93
C ILE A 266 14.35 -6.14 15.61
N VAL A 267 15.55 -6.07 16.22
CA VAL A 267 16.13 -7.20 16.96
C VAL A 267 15.23 -7.63 18.13
N LYS A 268 14.66 -6.68 18.90
CA LYS A 268 13.74 -7.00 20.01
C LYS A 268 12.44 -7.63 19.55
N ILE A 269 11.87 -7.16 18.43
CA ILE A 269 10.65 -7.74 17.84
C ILE A 269 10.94 -9.16 17.36
N VAL A 270 12.05 -9.36 16.64
CA VAL A 270 12.49 -10.69 16.17
C VAL A 270 12.70 -11.65 17.34
N GLN A 271 13.40 -11.23 18.40
CA GLN A 271 13.61 -12.05 19.60
C GLN A 271 12.30 -12.41 20.30
N LYS A 272 11.36 -11.46 20.42
CA LYS A 272 10.06 -11.70 21.04
C LYS A 272 9.22 -12.69 20.22
N VAL A 273 9.21 -12.56 18.91
CA VAL A 273 8.52 -13.49 17.99
C VAL A 273 9.14 -14.88 18.09
N ILE A 274 10.47 -15.00 18.05
CA ILE A 274 11.17 -16.27 18.24
C ILE A 274 10.82 -16.92 19.58
N GLN A 275 10.80 -16.15 20.68
CA GLN A 275 10.43 -16.67 22.00
C GLN A 275 8.96 -17.12 22.10
N GLN A 276 8.06 -16.42 21.40
CA GLN A 276 6.64 -16.80 21.35
C GLN A 276 6.43 -18.07 20.52
N GLU A 277 7.14 -18.22 19.40
CA GLU A 277 7.09 -19.43 18.59
C GLU A 277 7.74 -20.63 19.29
N LEU A 278 8.87 -20.45 19.99
CA LEU A 278 9.47 -21.50 20.82
C LEU A 278 8.57 -21.94 21.98
N LYS A 279 7.67 -21.08 22.47
CA LYS A 279 6.66 -21.43 23.47
C LYS A 279 5.47 -22.19 22.88
N LYS A 280 5.16 -22.03 21.60
CA LYS A 280 4.11 -22.79 20.89
C LYS A 280 4.57 -24.21 20.50
N LEU A 281 5.87 -24.44 20.47
CA LEU A 281 6.50 -25.74 20.19
C LEU A 281 6.75 -26.60 21.44
N LYS A 282 6.34 -26.14 22.63
CA LYS A 282 6.27 -26.91 23.88
C LYS A 282 4.82 -27.27 24.19
#